data_AF-R5EEK9-F1
#
_entry.id   AF-R5EEK9-F1
#
_cell.length_a   1.000
_cell.length_b   1.000
_cell.length_c   1.000
_cell.angle_alpha   90.00
_cell.angle_beta   90.00
_cell.angle_gamma   90.00
#
_symmetry.space_group_name_H-M   'P 1'
#
loop_
_entity.id
_entity.type
_entity.pdbx_description
1 polymer ?
#
loop_
_entity_poly.entity_id
_entity_poly.type
_entity_poly.pdbx_seq_one_letter_code
_entity_poly.pdbx_strand_id
1 'polypeptide(L)'
;MFKFLFSFLIGICLLCNSCSVQTLSDEQLYADAVRNTHLFSKSNIHDLVTLNKDDNLVTYIGDLVLMATFHNVPRFYPIDHDIELSIDVLWLVSYKELEAKLSNPVNCSNKRIIQILGERIDSNYSHLSLVLVDPHKLLRPAYVQDPFINKMSLSLTTSDKNFENWFYQMKAGKDYPWTALGYTYDWGNSRDVYGLSEFILRKGSTYHAVDTITIDKFISSGCKVKY
;
A
#
# COMPACT_ATOMS: atom_id res chain seq x y z
N MET A 1 7.21 63.35 48.58
CA MET A 1 6.84 63.20 47.16
C MET A 1 7.99 62.51 46.42
N PHE A 2 7.69 61.44 45.67
CA PHE A 2 8.53 60.75 44.65
C PHE A 2 9.87 60.08 45.11
N LYS A 3 9.92 58.75 45.31
CA LYS A 3 10.19 57.63 44.35
C LYS A 3 11.52 57.75 43.59
N PHE A 4 12.42 56.77 43.73
CA PHE A 4 12.75 55.77 42.68
C PHE A 4 13.82 54.75 43.18
N LEU A 5 13.45 53.47 43.21
CA LEU A 5 14.38 52.34 43.26
C LEU A 5 15.01 52.15 41.87
N PHE A 6 16.33 52.04 41.80
CA PHE A 6 17.05 51.61 40.60
C PHE A 6 17.03 50.07 40.55
N SER A 7 16.20 49.51 39.67
CA SER A 7 16.15 48.07 39.38
C SER A 7 17.09 47.76 38.21
N PHE A 8 18.14 46.99 38.46
CA PHE A 8 19.03 46.45 37.45
C PHE A 8 18.37 45.21 36.82
N LEU A 9 17.70 45.38 35.66
CA LEU A 9 17.08 44.28 34.94
C LEU A 9 18.07 43.69 33.93
N ILE A 10 18.44 42.45 34.19
CA ILE A 10 19.26 41.56 33.38
C ILE A 10 18.54 41.30 32.05
N GLY A 11 19.13 41.75 30.94
CA GLY A 11 18.69 41.39 29.60
C GLY A 11 19.26 40.03 29.18
N ILE A 12 18.52 38.95 29.45
CA ILE A 12 18.74 37.66 28.78
C ILE A 12 17.93 37.69 27.49
N CYS A 13 18.64 37.89 26.37
CA CYS A 13 18.08 37.79 25.03
C CYS A 13 17.86 36.30 24.70
N LEU A 14 16.63 35.81 24.88
CA LEU A 14 16.20 34.50 24.41
C LEU A 14 16.01 34.56 22.88
N LEU A 15 17.04 34.15 22.14
CA LEU A 15 16.92 33.84 20.72
C LEU A 15 16.15 32.51 20.56
N CYS A 16 14.83 32.59 20.47
CA CYS A 16 14.01 31.49 19.99
C CYS A 16 14.24 31.33 18.48
N ASN A 17 15.19 30.47 18.08
CA ASN A 17 15.20 29.93 16.73
C ASN A 17 13.96 29.06 16.55
N SER A 18 12.96 29.59 15.85
CA SER A 18 11.86 28.78 15.34
C SER A 18 12.40 27.80 14.30
N CYS A 19 12.54 26.53 14.65
CA CYS A 19 12.71 25.46 13.67
C CYS A 19 11.46 25.42 12.78
N SER A 20 11.53 26.00 11.59
CA SER A 20 10.53 25.74 10.55
C SER A 20 10.71 24.29 10.11
N VAL A 21 9.72 23.43 10.41
CA VAL A 21 9.67 22.08 9.86
C VAL A 21 9.51 22.21 8.35
N GLN A 22 10.55 21.86 7.60
CA GLN A 22 10.50 21.86 6.15
C GLN A 22 9.57 20.73 5.69
N THR A 23 8.47 21.10 5.05
CA THR A 23 7.53 20.14 4.46
C THR A 23 8.08 19.71 3.10
N LEU A 24 8.24 18.39 2.90
CA LEU A 24 8.72 17.84 1.63
C LEU A 24 7.62 17.90 0.56
N SER A 25 8.01 18.07 -0.71
CA SER A 25 7.09 17.92 -1.84
C SER A 25 6.74 16.44 -2.08
N ASP A 26 5.69 16.17 -2.86
CA ASP A 26 5.32 14.79 -3.20
C ASP A 26 6.43 14.08 -3.98
N GLU A 27 7.13 14.79 -4.86
CA GLU A 27 8.30 14.28 -5.61
C GLU A 27 9.43 13.88 -4.67
N GLN A 28 9.68 14.68 -3.63
CA GLN A 28 10.69 14.38 -2.63
C GLN A 28 10.28 13.17 -1.78
N LEU A 29 9.03 13.10 -1.34
CA LEU A 29 8.50 11.97 -0.57
C LEU A 29 8.56 10.66 -1.35
N TYR A 30 8.18 10.67 -2.63
CA TYR A 30 8.24 9.49 -3.48
C TYR A 30 9.70 9.08 -3.76
N ALA A 31 10.58 10.04 -4.07
CA ALA A 31 12.00 9.75 -4.26
C ALA A 31 12.65 9.17 -2.99
N ASP A 32 12.28 9.68 -1.82
CA ASP A 32 12.70 9.12 -0.53
C ASP A 32 12.20 7.69 -0.33
N ALA A 33 10.93 7.42 -0.64
CA ALA A 33 10.36 6.08 -0.58
C ALA A 33 11.14 5.08 -1.44
N VAL A 34 11.43 5.44 -2.69
CA VAL A 34 12.22 4.60 -3.61
C VAL A 34 13.61 4.33 -3.05
N ARG A 35 14.29 5.34 -2.49
CA ARG A 35 15.61 5.14 -1.87
C ARG A 35 15.54 4.26 -0.62
N ASN A 36 14.53 4.47 0.22
CA ASN A 36 14.41 3.82 1.52
C ASN A 36 14.11 2.32 1.41
N THR A 37 13.35 1.87 0.41
CA THR A 37 13.05 0.44 0.22
C THR A 37 14.27 -0.40 -0.15
N HIS A 38 15.37 0.23 -0.58
CA HIS A 38 16.66 -0.43 -0.78
C HIS A 38 17.48 -0.59 0.51
N LEU A 39 17.08 0.09 1.59
CA LEU A 39 17.79 0.12 2.88
C LEU A 39 17.08 -0.69 3.98
N PHE A 40 16.04 -1.44 3.61
CA PHE A 40 15.19 -2.14 4.57
C PHE A 40 15.94 -3.21 5.38
N SER A 41 15.57 -3.27 6.66
CA SER A 41 16.16 -4.16 7.66
C SER A 41 15.07 -4.80 8.52
N LYS A 42 15.45 -5.49 9.60
CA LYS A 42 14.50 -6.16 10.50
C LYS A 42 13.49 -5.19 11.13
N SER A 43 13.85 -3.92 11.33
CA SER A 43 12.95 -2.91 11.89
C SER A 43 11.80 -2.54 10.96
N ASN A 44 11.88 -2.90 9.68
CA ASN A 44 10.84 -2.66 8.68
C ASN A 44 9.88 -3.85 8.52
N ILE A 45 10.04 -4.93 9.32
CA ILE A 45 9.15 -6.08 9.27
C ILE A 45 7.89 -5.79 10.09
N HIS A 46 6.76 -5.63 9.41
CA HIS A 46 5.44 -5.45 10.00
C HIS A 46 4.71 -6.80 10.14
N ASP A 47 3.65 -6.82 10.96
CA ASP A 47 2.64 -7.87 10.90
C ASP A 47 1.77 -7.63 9.67
N LEU A 48 1.68 -8.63 8.80
CA LEU A 48 0.95 -8.57 7.54
C LEU A 48 -0.45 -9.17 7.70
N VAL A 49 -1.41 -8.62 6.94
CA VAL A 49 -2.72 -9.26 6.74
C VAL A 49 -2.49 -10.58 6.02
N THR A 50 -3.01 -11.66 6.59
CA THR A 50 -2.96 -13.01 6.03
C THR A 50 -4.24 -13.36 5.30
N LEU A 51 -4.17 -14.33 4.39
CA LEU A 51 -5.38 -14.88 3.77
C LEU A 51 -6.04 -15.97 4.64
N ASN A 52 -5.74 -16.08 5.93
CA ASN A 52 -6.45 -17.01 6.80
C ASN A 52 -7.91 -16.54 7.01
N LYS A 53 -8.86 -17.48 7.08
CA LYS A 53 -10.31 -17.13 7.22
C LYS A 53 -10.65 -16.40 8.52
N ASP A 54 -9.79 -16.48 9.54
CA ASP A 54 -9.93 -15.82 10.84
C ASP A 54 -9.26 -14.45 10.92
N ASP A 55 -8.50 -14.04 9.90
CA ASP A 55 -7.93 -12.70 9.81
C ASP A 55 -9.06 -11.66 9.68
N ASN A 56 -9.07 -10.67 10.57
CA ASN A 56 -10.16 -9.71 10.64
C ASN A 56 -10.13 -8.70 9.49
N LEU A 57 -9.06 -8.64 8.70
CA LEU A 57 -8.88 -7.75 7.56
C LEU A 57 -8.98 -8.46 6.22
N VAL A 58 -9.62 -9.63 6.16
CA VAL A 58 -10.07 -10.27 4.90
C VAL A 58 -11.57 -10.53 4.89
N THR A 59 -12.12 -10.67 3.68
CA THR A 59 -13.51 -11.07 3.44
C THR A 59 -13.50 -12.28 2.52
N TYR A 60 -14.25 -13.32 2.90
CA TYR A 60 -14.47 -14.50 2.08
C TYR A 60 -15.92 -14.55 1.59
N ILE A 61 -16.11 -14.90 0.32
CA ILE A 61 -17.42 -15.24 -0.26
C ILE A 61 -17.33 -16.70 -0.68
N GLY A 62 -17.93 -17.60 0.12
CA GLY A 62 -17.68 -19.03 0.01
C GLY A 62 -16.21 -19.36 0.33
N ASP A 63 -15.51 -19.92 -0.65
CA ASP A 63 -14.08 -20.27 -0.54
C ASP A 63 -13.14 -19.29 -1.25
N LEU A 64 -13.69 -18.26 -1.91
CA LEU A 64 -12.91 -17.23 -2.58
C LEU A 64 -12.70 -16.03 -1.66
N VAL A 65 -11.51 -15.42 -1.74
CA VAL A 65 -11.17 -14.21 -1.01
C VAL A 65 -11.44 -12.97 -1.87
N LEU A 66 -12.00 -11.94 -1.26
CA LEU A 66 -12.29 -10.67 -1.91
C LEU A 66 -11.08 -9.74 -1.87
N MET A 67 -10.57 -9.42 -3.06
CA MET A 67 -9.41 -8.59 -3.29
C MET A 67 -9.79 -7.32 -4.05
N ALA A 68 -8.90 -6.33 -4.02
CA ALA A 68 -9.03 -5.07 -4.73
C ALA A 68 -7.83 -4.85 -5.66
N THR A 69 -8.10 -4.29 -6.83
CA THR A 69 -7.06 -3.85 -7.78
C THR A 69 -7.43 -2.51 -8.43
N PHE A 70 -6.45 -1.63 -8.57
CA PHE A 70 -6.61 -0.32 -9.19
C PHE A 70 -6.03 -0.35 -10.61
N HIS A 71 -6.73 0.24 -11.57
CA HIS A 71 -6.35 0.20 -12.98
C HIS A 71 -6.99 1.33 -13.80
N ASN A 72 -6.62 1.39 -15.08
CA ASN A 72 -7.19 2.30 -16.08
C ASN A 72 -7.85 1.56 -17.27
N VAL A 73 -8.05 0.24 -17.15
CA VAL A 73 -8.57 -0.64 -18.21
C VAL A 73 -9.82 -1.45 -17.77
N PRO A 74 -10.96 -0.80 -17.45
CA PRO A 74 -12.16 -1.46 -16.91
C PRO A 74 -12.75 -2.56 -17.81
N ARG A 75 -12.51 -2.50 -19.12
CA ARG A 75 -12.98 -3.53 -20.08
C ARG A 75 -12.45 -4.95 -19.79
N PHE A 76 -11.38 -5.07 -19.00
CA PHE A 76 -10.82 -6.38 -18.63
C PHE A 76 -11.41 -6.94 -17.33
N TYR A 77 -12.40 -6.27 -16.74
CA TYR A 77 -13.07 -6.70 -15.51
C TYR A 77 -14.60 -6.87 -15.72
N PRO A 78 -15.06 -7.66 -16.71
CA PRO A 78 -16.48 -7.97 -16.85
C PRO A 78 -16.98 -8.80 -15.65
N ILE A 79 -18.20 -8.53 -15.19
CA ILE A 79 -18.78 -9.12 -13.96
C ILE A 79 -19.55 -10.43 -14.25
N ASP A 80 -19.81 -10.75 -15.51
CA ASP A 80 -20.70 -11.84 -15.91
C ASP A 80 -20.03 -13.22 -16.00
N HIS A 81 -18.70 -13.29 -15.98
CA HIS A 81 -17.96 -14.56 -16.07
C HIS A 81 -16.57 -14.50 -15.45
N ASP A 82 -16.00 -15.69 -15.27
CA ASP A 82 -14.64 -15.89 -14.82
C ASP A 82 -13.61 -15.52 -15.90
N ILE A 83 -12.54 -14.82 -15.51
CA ILE A 83 -11.52 -14.31 -16.41
C ILE A 83 -10.20 -15.01 -16.13
N GLU A 84 -9.63 -15.65 -17.15
CA GLU A 84 -8.24 -16.11 -17.10
C GLU A 84 -7.29 -14.93 -17.29
N LEU A 85 -6.36 -14.75 -16.36
CA LEU A 85 -5.39 -13.66 -16.39
C LEU A 85 -4.40 -13.86 -17.55
N SER A 86 -4.42 -12.93 -18.50
CA SER A 86 -3.59 -12.99 -19.72
C SER A 86 -2.25 -12.22 -19.61
N ILE A 87 -2.15 -11.27 -18.68
CA ILE A 87 -0.92 -10.55 -18.33
C ILE A 87 -0.09 -11.35 -17.32
N ASP A 88 1.20 -11.02 -17.19
CA ASP A 88 2.13 -11.79 -16.36
C ASP A 88 1.73 -11.84 -14.87
N VAL A 89 1.31 -10.69 -14.34
CA VAL A 89 0.94 -10.52 -12.93
C VAL A 89 -0.21 -9.52 -12.80
N LEU A 90 -1.21 -9.86 -11.99
CA LEU A 90 -2.21 -8.93 -11.46
C LEU A 90 -1.87 -8.61 -10.01
N TRP A 91 -1.70 -7.32 -9.69
CA TRP A 91 -1.43 -6.85 -8.33
C TRP A 91 -2.71 -6.61 -7.56
N LEU A 92 -2.74 -7.08 -6.32
CA LEU A 92 -3.94 -7.15 -5.49
C LEU A 92 -3.61 -6.74 -4.05
N VAL A 93 -4.60 -6.16 -3.38
CA VAL A 93 -4.61 -5.90 -1.93
C VAL A 93 -5.89 -6.47 -1.33
N SER A 94 -5.92 -6.74 -0.02
CA SER A 94 -7.19 -7.09 0.63
C SER A 94 -8.13 -5.88 0.58
N TYR A 95 -9.36 -6.09 0.08
CA TYR A 95 -10.34 -5.00 0.04
C TYR A 95 -10.70 -4.52 1.46
N LYS A 96 -10.80 -5.43 2.43
CA LYS A 96 -11.19 -5.07 3.81
C LYS A 96 -10.08 -4.32 4.54
N GLU A 97 -8.81 -4.62 4.25
CA GLU A 97 -7.68 -3.82 4.72
C GLU A 97 -7.70 -2.42 4.09
N LEU A 98 -7.90 -2.33 2.77
CA LEU A 98 -8.04 -1.07 2.04
C LEU A 98 -9.15 -0.20 2.64
N GLU A 99 -10.33 -0.77 2.84
CA GLU A 99 -11.47 -0.10 3.46
C GLU A 99 -11.15 0.38 4.88
N ALA A 100 -10.50 -0.45 5.70
CA ALA A 100 -10.09 -0.07 7.05
C ALA A 100 -9.10 1.11 7.05
N LYS A 101 -8.09 1.09 6.15
CA LYS A 101 -7.07 2.14 6.01
C LYS A 101 -7.66 3.48 5.56
N LEU A 102 -8.68 3.42 4.70
CA LEU A 102 -9.36 4.59 4.12
C LEU A 102 -10.62 5.02 4.89
N SER A 103 -10.99 4.31 5.95
CA SER A 103 -12.22 4.56 6.73
C SER A 103 -12.32 5.95 7.35
N ASN A 104 -11.18 6.60 7.63
CA ASN A 104 -11.15 8.00 8.03
C ASN A 104 -11.39 8.89 6.80
N PRO A 105 -12.41 9.78 6.80
CA PRO A 105 -12.69 10.66 5.67
C PRO A 105 -11.49 11.48 5.18
N VAL A 106 -10.57 11.86 6.08
CA VAL A 106 -9.33 12.59 5.73
C VAL A 106 -8.41 11.75 4.82
N ASN A 107 -8.50 10.43 4.93
CA ASN A 107 -7.74 9.49 4.11
C ASN A 107 -8.46 9.11 2.81
N CYS A 108 -9.73 9.47 2.63
CA CYS A 108 -10.46 9.09 1.42
C CYS A 108 -10.29 10.13 0.31
N SER A 109 -9.14 10.09 -0.38
CA SER A 109 -8.84 10.95 -1.53
C SER A 109 -7.95 10.23 -2.54
N ASN A 110 -7.94 10.71 -3.79
CA ASN A 110 -7.11 10.11 -4.84
C ASN A 110 -5.62 10.13 -4.47
N LYS A 111 -5.13 11.27 -3.96
CA LYS A 111 -3.74 11.40 -3.49
C LYS A 111 -3.40 10.36 -2.42
N ARG A 112 -4.29 10.17 -1.44
CA ARG A 112 -4.05 9.20 -0.37
C ARG A 112 -4.07 7.76 -0.88
N ILE A 113 -4.95 7.43 -1.81
CA ILE A 113 -4.99 6.12 -2.46
C ILE A 113 -3.66 5.82 -3.16
N ILE A 114 -3.13 6.75 -3.95
CA ILE A 114 -1.82 6.60 -4.62
C ILE A 114 -0.71 6.39 -3.58
N GLN A 115 -0.72 7.18 -2.50
CA GLN A 115 0.25 7.08 -1.41
C GLN A 115 0.26 5.71 -0.74
N ILE A 116 -0.89 5.19 -0.30
CA ILE A 116 -0.96 3.88 0.38
C ILE A 116 -0.65 2.73 -0.55
N LEU A 117 -0.83 2.89 -1.86
CA LEU A 117 -0.47 1.87 -2.85
C LEU A 117 1.04 1.86 -3.17
N GLY A 118 1.80 2.84 -2.65
CA GLY A 118 3.19 3.04 -3.04
C GLY A 118 3.34 3.42 -4.52
N GLU A 119 2.27 3.90 -5.13
CA GLU A 119 2.20 4.12 -6.57
C GLU A 119 2.83 5.47 -6.96
N ARG A 120 3.23 5.60 -8.23
CA ARG A 120 3.81 6.83 -8.79
C ARG A 120 2.86 8.01 -8.66
N ILE A 121 3.42 9.20 -8.47
CA ILE A 121 2.68 10.46 -8.30
C ILE A 121 1.80 10.76 -9.52
N ASP A 122 2.24 10.37 -10.71
CA ASP A 122 1.54 10.55 -11.99
C ASP A 122 0.65 9.36 -12.37
N SER A 123 0.31 8.48 -11.41
CA SER A 123 -0.62 7.37 -11.63
C SER A 123 -1.91 7.85 -12.29
N ASN A 124 -2.30 7.13 -13.33
CA ASN A 124 -3.52 7.40 -14.09
C ASN A 124 -4.62 6.35 -13.83
N TYR A 125 -4.55 5.64 -12.70
CA TYR A 125 -5.65 4.77 -12.28
C TYR A 125 -6.94 5.57 -12.27
N SER A 126 -7.99 5.00 -12.86
CA SER A 126 -9.30 5.61 -12.99
C SER A 126 -10.40 4.76 -12.36
N HIS A 127 -10.10 3.48 -12.11
CA HIS A 127 -11.05 2.51 -11.61
C HIS A 127 -10.44 1.66 -10.50
N LEU A 128 -11.33 1.21 -9.61
CA LEU A 128 -11.13 0.13 -8.66
C LEU A 128 -12.03 -1.03 -9.09
N SER A 129 -11.46 -2.24 -9.18
CA SER A 129 -12.23 -3.47 -9.31
C SER A 129 -12.10 -4.32 -8.06
N LEU A 130 -13.23 -4.87 -7.61
CA LEU A 130 -13.26 -5.93 -6.61
C LEU A 130 -13.29 -7.26 -7.32
N VAL A 131 -12.42 -8.18 -6.92
CA VAL A 131 -12.29 -9.50 -7.53
C VAL A 131 -12.28 -10.60 -6.49
N LEU A 132 -12.95 -11.71 -6.79
CA LEU A 132 -12.87 -12.95 -6.03
C LEU A 132 -11.80 -13.85 -6.64
N VAL A 133 -10.93 -14.38 -5.79
CA VAL A 133 -9.80 -15.23 -6.20
C VAL A 133 -9.68 -16.40 -5.23
N ASP A 134 -9.25 -17.56 -5.73
CA ASP A 134 -8.80 -18.66 -4.88
C ASP A 134 -7.54 -18.21 -4.09
N PRO A 135 -7.58 -18.15 -2.75
CA PRO A 135 -6.46 -17.66 -1.95
C PRO A 135 -5.19 -18.51 -2.13
N HIS A 136 -5.30 -19.78 -2.52
CA HIS A 136 -4.15 -20.65 -2.78
C HIS A 136 -3.48 -20.38 -4.14
N LYS A 137 -4.07 -19.54 -4.99
CA LYS A 137 -3.46 -19.06 -6.25
C LYS A 137 -2.71 -17.74 -6.07
N LEU A 138 -2.87 -17.08 -4.91
CA LEU A 138 -2.20 -15.84 -4.59
C LEU A 138 -0.83 -16.11 -3.99
N LEU A 139 0.13 -15.24 -4.33
CA LEU A 139 1.45 -15.21 -3.73
C LEU A 139 1.72 -13.81 -3.20
N ARG A 140 2.56 -13.69 -2.18
CA ARG A 140 3.15 -12.39 -1.84
C ARG A 140 4.31 -12.09 -2.80
N PRO A 141 4.40 -10.87 -3.35
CA PRO A 141 5.58 -10.40 -4.07
C PRO A 141 6.68 -10.03 -3.05
N ALA A 142 7.20 -11.01 -2.32
CA ALA A 142 8.09 -10.78 -1.18
C ALA A 142 9.05 -11.94 -0.92
N TYR A 143 9.96 -11.78 0.05
CA TYR A 143 10.90 -12.82 0.46
C TYR A 143 10.22 -14.12 0.92
N VAL A 144 9.10 -13.99 1.65
CA VAL A 144 8.19 -15.08 2.01
C VAL A 144 6.96 -14.96 1.12
N GLN A 145 6.76 -15.94 0.25
CA GLN A 145 5.67 -15.91 -0.74
C GLN A 145 4.32 -16.34 -0.18
N ASP A 146 4.33 -17.12 0.91
CA ASP A 146 3.14 -17.73 1.47
C ASP A 146 2.17 -16.63 1.97
N PRO A 147 0.97 -16.50 1.37
CA PRO A 147 0.03 -15.46 1.74
C PRO A 147 -0.67 -15.74 3.08
N PHE A 148 -0.50 -16.93 3.67
CA PHE A 148 -1.07 -17.31 4.97
C PHE A 148 -0.11 -17.03 6.14
N ILE A 149 1.13 -16.62 5.86
CA ILE A 149 2.11 -16.21 6.88
C ILE A 149 2.05 -14.69 7.08
N ASN A 150 2.09 -14.26 8.35
CA ASN A 150 1.98 -12.84 8.76
C ASN A 150 3.34 -12.14 8.97
N LYS A 151 4.45 -12.89 9.04
CA LYS A 151 5.79 -12.35 9.30
C LYS A 151 6.73 -12.62 8.13
N MET A 152 7.47 -11.59 7.76
CA MET A 152 8.41 -11.64 6.66
C MET A 152 9.83 -12.05 7.12
N SER A 153 10.61 -12.58 6.18
CA SER A 153 12.05 -12.83 6.31
C SER A 153 12.86 -11.80 5.50
N LEU A 154 14.17 -11.70 5.75
CA LEU A 154 15.10 -10.94 4.91
C LEU A 154 15.86 -11.83 3.92
N SER A 155 15.41 -13.07 3.75
CA SER A 155 15.99 -14.04 2.82
C SER A 155 14.86 -14.79 2.13
N LEU A 156 15.03 -15.01 0.84
CA LEU A 156 14.03 -15.67 0.00
C LEU A 156 13.80 -17.10 0.52
N THR A 157 12.54 -17.46 0.76
CA THR A 157 12.20 -18.77 1.34
C THR A 157 11.68 -19.79 0.31
N THR A 158 11.67 -19.43 -0.96
CA THR A 158 11.15 -20.28 -2.03
C THR A 158 12.23 -21.10 -2.72
N SER A 159 11.86 -22.30 -3.18
CA SER A 159 12.65 -23.11 -4.11
C SER A 159 12.24 -22.92 -5.57
N ASP A 160 11.19 -22.13 -5.85
CA ASP A 160 10.73 -21.85 -7.22
C ASP A 160 11.69 -20.89 -7.93
N LYS A 161 12.46 -21.43 -8.88
CA LYS A 161 13.43 -20.68 -9.68
C LYS A 161 12.80 -19.62 -10.58
N ASN A 162 11.56 -19.82 -11.05
CA ASN A 162 10.88 -18.81 -11.86
C ASN A 162 10.54 -17.59 -11.01
N PHE A 163 10.02 -17.81 -9.80
CA PHE A 163 9.79 -16.71 -8.88
C PHE A 163 11.08 -16.06 -8.42
N GLU A 164 12.11 -16.83 -8.07
CA GLU A 164 13.41 -16.29 -7.65
C GLU A 164 13.99 -15.34 -8.71
N ASN A 165 13.96 -15.74 -9.98
CA ASN A 165 14.40 -14.91 -11.10
C ASN A 165 13.55 -13.64 -11.24
N TRP A 166 12.22 -13.77 -11.22
CA TRP A 166 11.31 -12.63 -11.28
C TRP A 166 11.53 -11.66 -10.10
N PHE A 167 11.72 -12.19 -8.89
CA PHE A 167 11.94 -11.42 -7.67
C PHE A 167 13.21 -10.59 -7.74
N TYR A 168 14.34 -11.18 -8.15
CA TYR A 168 15.60 -10.44 -8.27
C TYR A 168 15.60 -9.46 -9.45
N GLN A 169 14.89 -9.75 -10.54
CA GLN A 169 14.66 -8.77 -11.61
C GLN A 169 13.88 -7.55 -11.10
N MET A 170 12.79 -7.79 -10.36
CA MET A 170 12.03 -6.71 -9.71
C MET A 170 12.90 -5.92 -8.72
N LYS A 171 13.76 -6.60 -7.95
CA LYS A 171 14.61 -5.94 -6.93
C LYS A 171 15.74 -5.12 -7.54
N ALA A 172 16.21 -5.50 -8.73
CA ALA A 172 17.18 -4.74 -9.50
C ALA A 172 16.58 -3.46 -10.11
N GLY A 173 15.25 -3.42 -10.32
CA GLY A 173 14.53 -2.21 -10.67
C GLY A 173 14.63 -1.15 -9.56
N LYS A 174 14.81 0.11 -9.93
CA LYS A 174 15.05 1.22 -8.99
C LYS A 174 14.04 2.36 -9.08
N ASP A 175 12.94 2.15 -9.81
CA ASP A 175 12.01 3.25 -10.15
C ASP A 175 10.70 3.19 -9.36
N TYR A 176 10.55 2.23 -8.45
CA TYR A 176 9.34 1.99 -7.67
C TYR A 176 9.69 1.63 -6.22
N PRO A 177 8.96 2.13 -5.20
CA PRO A 177 9.24 1.86 -3.79
C PRO A 177 8.75 0.46 -3.37
N TRP A 178 9.17 -0.58 -4.10
CA TRP A 178 8.82 -1.96 -3.78
C TRP A 178 9.60 -2.46 -2.57
N THR A 179 8.87 -2.79 -1.50
CA THR A 179 9.46 -3.17 -0.21
C THR A 179 10.12 -4.55 -0.26
N ALA A 180 9.62 -5.45 -1.11
CA ALA A 180 9.88 -6.88 -1.07
C ALA A 180 9.57 -7.53 0.31
N LEU A 181 8.81 -6.82 1.16
CA LEU A 181 8.45 -7.25 2.50
C LEU A 181 6.96 -7.61 2.65
N GLY A 182 6.23 -7.69 1.53
CA GLY A 182 4.83 -8.13 1.48
C GLY A 182 3.80 -7.04 1.75
N TYR A 183 4.21 -5.77 1.71
CA TYR A 183 3.33 -4.62 1.84
C TYR A 183 3.79 -3.44 0.97
N THR A 184 2.84 -2.60 0.53
CA THR A 184 3.11 -1.38 -0.23
C THR A 184 3.81 -0.33 0.65
N TYR A 185 4.76 0.42 0.10
CA TYR A 185 5.35 1.54 0.84
C TYR A 185 4.44 2.77 0.82
N ASP A 186 3.93 3.17 1.98
CA ASP A 186 3.17 4.40 2.13
C ASP A 186 4.06 5.63 2.15
N TRP A 187 4.28 6.25 1.00
CA TRP A 187 5.11 7.45 0.88
C TRP A 187 4.44 8.72 1.42
N GLY A 188 3.14 8.66 1.73
CA GLY A 188 2.41 9.76 2.36
C GLY A 188 2.52 9.82 3.89
N ASN A 189 3.12 8.81 4.52
CA ASN A 189 3.18 8.69 5.96
C ASN A 189 4.60 8.37 6.46
N SER A 190 5.32 9.41 6.89
CA SER A 190 6.69 9.28 7.38
C SER A 190 6.82 8.57 8.74
N ARG A 191 5.72 8.40 9.49
CA ARG A 191 5.73 7.74 10.81
C ARG A 191 5.48 6.24 10.72
N ASP A 192 4.67 5.84 9.75
CA ASP A 192 4.32 4.44 9.50
C ASP A 192 4.23 4.24 7.99
N VAL A 193 5.29 3.65 7.43
CA VAL A 193 5.43 3.43 5.99
C VAL A 193 4.67 2.19 5.51
N TYR A 194 3.96 1.50 6.40
CA TYR A 194 3.11 0.39 6.02
C TYR A 194 1.85 0.90 5.32
N GLY A 195 1.72 0.61 4.02
CA GLY A 195 0.51 0.87 3.26
C GLY A 195 -0.55 -0.21 3.48
N LEU A 196 -0.47 -1.27 2.67
CA LEU A 196 -1.39 -2.42 2.60
C LEU A 196 -0.59 -3.69 2.34
N SER A 197 -1.06 -4.84 2.83
CA SER A 197 -0.49 -6.12 2.43
C SER A 197 -0.72 -6.40 0.95
N GLU A 198 0.33 -6.87 0.28
CA GLU A 198 0.35 -7.05 -1.17
C GLU A 198 0.29 -8.52 -1.57
N PHE A 199 -0.43 -8.76 -2.67
CA PHE A 199 -0.60 -10.07 -3.27
C PHE A 199 -0.50 -9.96 -4.78
N ILE A 200 -0.10 -11.06 -5.41
CA ILE A 200 -0.05 -11.19 -6.85
C ILE A 200 -0.76 -12.46 -7.29
N LEU A 201 -1.52 -12.34 -8.37
CA LEU A 201 -2.06 -13.46 -9.13
C LEU A 201 -1.24 -13.62 -10.42
N ARG A 202 -0.84 -14.85 -10.75
CA ARG A 202 0.00 -15.14 -11.92
C ARG A 202 -0.85 -15.49 -13.15
N LYS A 203 -0.30 -15.19 -14.33
CA LYS A 203 -0.86 -15.57 -15.63
C LYS A 203 -1.38 -17.00 -15.66
N GLY A 204 -2.52 -17.22 -16.30
CA GLY A 204 -3.19 -18.53 -16.39
C GLY A 204 -4.00 -18.90 -15.16
N SER A 205 -4.02 -18.06 -14.11
CA SER A 205 -4.98 -18.20 -13.01
C SER A 205 -6.25 -17.42 -13.32
N THR A 206 -7.34 -17.80 -12.65
CA THR A 206 -8.66 -17.21 -12.87
C THR A 206 -9.03 -16.26 -11.72
N TYR A 207 -9.78 -15.21 -12.05
CA TYR A 207 -10.46 -14.35 -11.08
C TYR A 207 -11.87 -14.01 -11.58
N HIS A 208 -12.74 -13.62 -10.65
CA HIS A 208 -14.10 -13.19 -10.95
C HIS A 208 -14.29 -11.75 -10.48
N ALA A 209 -14.61 -10.81 -11.38
CA ALA A 209 -14.89 -9.43 -10.99
C ALA A 209 -16.31 -9.31 -10.40
N VAL A 210 -16.43 -8.68 -9.23
CA VAL A 210 -17.71 -8.50 -8.53
C VAL A 210 -18.27 -7.09 -8.73
N ASP A 211 -17.39 -6.09 -8.75
CA ASP A 211 -17.75 -4.70 -9.05
C ASP A 211 -16.56 -3.99 -9.71
N THR A 212 -16.85 -2.99 -10.53
CA THR A 212 -15.88 -2.09 -11.14
C THR A 212 -16.44 -0.68 -11.08
N ILE A 213 -15.80 0.19 -10.31
CA ILE A 213 -16.24 1.56 -10.10
C ILE A 213 -15.13 2.55 -10.41
N THR A 214 -15.51 3.77 -10.80
CA THR A 214 -14.55 4.86 -10.93
C THR A 214 -14.00 5.26 -9.57
N ILE A 215 -12.77 5.75 -9.52
CA ILE A 215 -12.16 6.26 -8.28
C ILE A 215 -12.99 7.41 -7.71
N ASP A 216 -13.56 8.28 -8.54
CA ASP A 216 -14.44 9.36 -8.06
C ASP A 216 -15.71 8.82 -7.36
N LYS A 217 -16.30 7.74 -7.88
CA LYS A 217 -17.44 7.07 -7.24
C LYS A 217 -17.01 6.40 -5.94
N PHE A 218 -15.82 5.80 -5.91
CA PHE A 218 -15.26 5.20 -4.70
C PHE A 218 -15.00 6.26 -3.61
N ILE A 219 -14.45 7.42 -3.98
CA ILE A 219 -14.20 8.51 -3.04
C ILE A 219 -15.52 9.10 -2.53
N SER A 220 -16.48 9.36 -3.43
CA SER A 220 -17.78 9.93 -3.05
C SER A 220 -18.64 8.98 -2.20
N SER A 221 -18.38 7.67 -2.24
CA SER A 221 -18.99 6.69 -1.33
C SER A 221 -18.29 6.59 0.04
N GLY A 222 -17.27 7.41 0.29
CA GLY A 222 -16.47 7.34 1.51
C GLY A 222 -15.48 6.18 1.51
N CYS A 223 -14.95 5.83 0.35
CA CYS A 223 -14.00 4.73 0.13
C CYS A 223 -14.59 3.37 0.53
N LYS A 224 -15.85 3.16 0.12
CA LYS A 224 -16.60 1.92 0.35
C LYS A 224 -17.34 1.47 -0.91
N VAL A 225 -17.28 0.18 -1.19
CA VAL A 225 -18.01 -0.49 -2.26
C VAL A 225 -19.01 -1.43 -1.62
N LYS A 226 -20.25 -1.42 -2.11
CA LYS A 226 -21.26 -2.41 -1.72
C LYS A 226 -21.23 -3.50 -2.78
N TYR A 227 -21.04 -4.75 -2.36
CA TYR A 227 -20.94 -5.94 -3.19
C TYR A 227 -21.76 -7.07 -2.58
#